data_AF-A0A3D0RBD7-F1
#
_entry.id   AF-A0A3D0RBD7-F1
#
_cell.length_a   1.000
_cell.length_b   1.000
_cell.length_c   1.000
_cell.angle_alpha   90.00
_cell.angle_beta   90.00
_cell.angle_gamma   90.00
#
_symmetry.space_group_name_H-M   'P 1'
#
loop_
_entity.id
_entity.type
_entity.pdbx_description
1 polymer ?
#
loop_
_entity_poly.entity_id
_entity_poly.type
_entity_poly.pdbx_seq_one_letter_code
_entity_poly.pdbx_strand_id
1 'polypeptide(L)'
;VMFGNPETTTGGNALKFYSSVRLDIRRTGAIKKGDEILGNETRVKVVKNKVAPPFRVTDFDILYGEGISREGEIITLGTQLGLLEKSGAWYSYKQNKIGQGKDNVRNYLKENPEIANEIEQQIRAELLQKTLPLTEAIGEDTDSSHE
;
A
#
# COMPACT_ATOMS: atom_id res chain seq x y z
N VAL A 1 -29.52 -15.95 4.21
CA VAL A 1 -28.63 -16.00 5.39
C VAL A 1 -29.06 -14.90 6.34
N MET A 2 -29.48 -15.21 7.57
CA MET A 2 -30.07 -14.22 8.51
C MET A 2 -29.01 -13.47 9.36
N PHE A 3 -27.72 -13.82 9.28
CA PHE A 3 -26.61 -13.12 9.94
C PHE A 3 -25.34 -13.17 9.08
N GLY A 4 -24.61 -12.04 8.98
CA GLY A 4 -23.30 -11.91 8.31
C GLY A 4 -23.28 -11.16 6.96
N ASN A 5 -22.08 -10.99 6.38
CA ASN A 5 -21.91 -10.42 5.03
C ASN A 5 -22.45 -11.42 3.97
N PRO A 6 -23.41 -11.04 3.11
CA PRO A 6 -23.99 -11.93 2.09
C PRO A 6 -23.06 -12.25 0.91
N GLU A 7 -21.91 -11.57 0.79
CA GLU A 7 -20.99 -11.77 -0.33
C GLU A 7 -20.28 -13.13 -0.27
N THR A 8 -20.43 -13.94 -1.33
CA THR A 8 -19.72 -15.21 -1.51
C THR A 8 -18.92 -15.21 -2.81
N THR A 9 -17.77 -15.90 -2.82
CA THR A 9 -16.99 -16.13 -4.03
C THR A 9 -17.51 -17.38 -4.76
N THR A 10 -17.48 -17.38 -6.08
CA THR A 10 -17.80 -18.57 -6.90
C THR A 10 -16.73 -19.66 -6.74
N GLY A 11 -17.04 -20.89 -7.15
CA GLY A 11 -16.10 -22.02 -7.08
C GLY A 11 -16.06 -22.76 -5.73
N GLY A 12 -17.09 -22.58 -4.90
CA GLY A 12 -17.21 -23.28 -3.62
C GLY A 12 -16.17 -22.85 -2.58
N ASN A 13 -15.92 -23.71 -1.59
CA ASN A 13 -15.09 -23.34 -0.44
C ASN A 13 -13.61 -23.68 -0.58
N ALA A 14 -13.21 -24.50 -1.56
CA ALA A 14 -11.83 -24.98 -1.68
C ALA A 14 -10.82 -23.82 -1.79
N LEU A 15 -11.08 -22.84 -2.67
CA LEU A 15 -10.20 -21.69 -2.87
C LEU A 15 -10.00 -20.88 -1.59
N LYS A 16 -11.02 -20.79 -0.73
CA LYS A 16 -10.93 -20.10 0.57
C LYS A 16 -9.92 -20.76 1.51
N PHE A 17 -9.75 -22.07 1.47
CA PHE A 17 -8.82 -22.80 2.33
C PHE A 17 -7.41 -22.89 1.75
N TYR A 18 -7.29 -23.16 0.46
CA TYR A 18 -6.00 -23.38 -0.22
C TYR A 18 -5.24 -22.09 -0.55
N SER A 19 -5.93 -20.96 -0.74
CA SER A 19 -5.26 -19.66 -0.96
C SER A 19 -4.34 -19.27 0.21
N SER A 20 -3.10 -18.89 -0.09
CA SER A 20 -2.18 -18.31 0.89
C SER A 20 -2.51 -16.85 1.19
N VAL A 21 -2.96 -16.10 0.17
CA VAL A 21 -3.37 -14.70 0.28
C VAL A 21 -4.73 -14.53 -0.43
N ARG A 22 -5.63 -13.74 0.17
CA ARG A 22 -6.88 -13.32 -0.45
C ARG A 22 -7.02 -11.81 -0.30
N LEU A 23 -7.40 -11.17 -1.40
CA LEU A 23 -7.58 -9.73 -1.51
C LEU A 23 -9.05 -9.46 -1.86
N ASP A 24 -9.68 -8.54 -1.14
CA ASP A 24 -10.98 -7.97 -1.46
C ASP A 24 -10.73 -6.58 -2.04
N ILE A 25 -11.03 -6.40 -3.32
CA ILE A 25 -10.83 -5.17 -4.09
C ILE A 25 -12.18 -4.49 -4.31
N ARG A 26 -12.27 -3.21 -3.93
CA ARG A 26 -13.48 -2.40 -4.09
C ARG A 26 -13.13 -1.03 -4.64
N ARG A 27 -13.90 -0.58 -5.62
CA ARG A 27 -13.87 0.81 -6.08
C ARG A 27 -14.53 1.70 -5.02
N THR A 28 -13.81 2.70 -4.52
CA THR A 28 -14.31 3.68 -3.54
C THR A 28 -14.79 4.96 -4.20
N GLY A 29 -14.13 5.39 -5.28
CA GLY A 29 -14.37 6.69 -5.90
C GLY A 29 -14.00 6.72 -7.37
N ALA A 30 -14.24 7.87 -8.00
CA ALA A 30 -13.84 8.15 -9.37
C ALA A 30 -12.88 9.36 -9.37
N ILE A 31 -11.77 9.22 -10.07
CA ILE A 31 -10.78 10.28 -10.23
C ILE A 31 -11.20 11.14 -11.41
N LYS A 32 -11.49 12.41 -11.16
CA LYS A 32 -11.94 13.37 -12.17
C LYS A 32 -10.91 14.47 -12.38
N LYS A 33 -10.77 14.92 -13.62
CA LYS A 33 -10.01 16.12 -13.99
C LYS A 33 -10.94 17.03 -14.80
N GLY A 34 -11.52 18.02 -14.14
CA GLY A 34 -12.64 18.78 -14.70
C GLY A 34 -13.86 17.86 -14.87
N ASP A 35 -14.37 17.77 -16.10
CA ASP A 35 -15.55 16.97 -16.43
C ASP A 35 -15.21 15.52 -16.86
N GLU A 36 -13.94 15.20 -17.08
CA GLU A 36 -13.50 13.87 -17.52
C GLU A 36 -13.15 12.94 -16.35
N ILE A 37 -13.58 11.68 -16.45
CA ILE A 37 -13.21 10.61 -15.50
C ILE A 37 -11.94 9.94 -16.00
N LEU A 38 -10.82 10.20 -15.33
CA LEU A 38 -9.51 9.64 -15.67
C LEU A 38 -9.26 8.25 -15.08
N GLY A 39 -10.00 7.88 -14.03
CA GLY A 39 -9.77 6.60 -13.37
C GLY A 39 -10.68 6.34 -12.17
N ASN A 40 -10.34 5.29 -11.43
CA ASN A 40 -11.04 4.86 -10.23
C ASN A 40 -10.10 4.87 -9.03
N GLU A 41 -10.58 5.42 -7.93
CA GLU A 41 -9.96 5.21 -6.63
C GLU A 41 -10.40 3.83 -6.11
N THR A 42 -9.43 3.03 -5.70
CA THR A 42 -9.63 1.62 -5.38
C THR A 42 -9.01 1.28 -4.03
N ARG A 43 -9.78 0.59 -3.20
CA ARG A 43 -9.38 0.06 -1.91
C ARG A 43 -9.21 -1.44 -1.98
N VAL A 44 -8.07 -1.95 -1.53
CA VAL A 44 -7.82 -3.38 -1.40
C VAL A 44 -7.63 -3.75 0.07
N LYS A 45 -8.41 -4.70 0.54
CA LYS A 45 -8.30 -5.28 1.89
C LYS A 45 -7.73 -6.70 1.81
N VAL A 46 -6.71 -6.97 2.61
CA VAL A 46 -6.15 -8.31 2.74
C VAL A 46 -7.04 -9.13 3.68
N VAL A 47 -7.99 -9.90 3.14
CA VAL A 47 -8.96 -10.67 3.95
C VAL A 47 -8.38 -11.99 4.47
N LYS A 48 -7.31 -12.51 3.86
CA LYS A 48 -6.55 -13.66 4.34
C LYS A 48 -5.09 -13.47 3.97
N ASN A 49 -4.19 -13.73 4.91
CA ASN A 49 -2.75 -13.76 4.67
C ASN A 49 -2.12 -14.83 5.56
N LYS A 50 -1.42 -15.80 4.97
CA LYS A 50 -0.68 -16.85 5.68
C LYS A 50 0.80 -16.52 5.88
N VAL A 51 1.30 -15.44 5.27
CA VAL A 51 2.75 -15.12 5.23
C VAL A 51 3.08 -13.89 6.08
N ALA A 52 2.11 -13.00 6.29
CA ALA A 52 2.27 -11.76 7.06
C ALA A 52 0.93 -11.38 7.74
N PRO A 53 0.89 -10.35 8.61
CA PRO A 53 -0.32 -9.95 9.30
C PRO A 53 -1.50 -9.68 8.34
N PRO A 54 -2.68 -10.30 8.54
CA PRO A 54 -3.86 -10.09 7.72
C PRO A 54 -4.58 -8.76 8.06
N PHE A 55 -5.64 -8.45 7.31
CA PHE A 55 -6.56 -7.32 7.52
C PHE A 55 -5.99 -5.91 7.29
N ARG A 56 -4.76 -5.81 6.76
CA ARG A 56 -4.24 -4.55 6.23
C ARG A 56 -5.07 -4.08 5.03
N VAL A 57 -5.17 -2.77 4.89
CA VAL A 57 -5.89 -2.09 3.81
C VAL A 57 -4.90 -1.20 3.09
N THR A 58 -5.02 -1.11 1.77
CA THR A 58 -4.28 -0.16 0.94
C THR A 58 -5.25 0.54 -0.01
N ASP A 59 -5.00 1.82 -0.23
CA ASP A 59 -5.77 2.66 -1.14
C ASP A 59 -4.86 3.11 -2.27
N PHE A 60 -5.31 2.96 -3.51
CA PHE A 60 -4.56 3.38 -4.68
C PHE A 60 -5.44 3.79 -5.85
N ASP A 61 -4.82 4.56 -6.74
CA ASP A 61 -5.45 5.13 -7.92
C ASP A 61 -5.21 4.21 -9.13
N ILE A 62 -6.29 3.78 -9.80
CA ILE A 62 -6.23 3.07 -11.08
C ILE A 62 -6.63 4.05 -12.18
N LEU A 63 -5.68 4.42 -13.04
CA LEU A 63 -5.90 5.28 -14.20
C LEU A 63 -6.24 4.43 -15.43
N TYR A 64 -7.22 4.87 -16.22
CA TYR A 64 -7.57 4.17 -17.46
C TYR A 64 -6.45 4.32 -18.50
N GLY A 65 -6.05 3.21 -19.12
CA GLY A 65 -4.98 3.17 -20.12
C GLY A 65 -3.55 3.06 -19.55
N GLU A 66 -3.33 3.42 -18.28
CA GLU A 66 -2.02 3.31 -17.62
C GLU A 66 -1.96 2.21 -16.55
N GLY A 67 -3.09 1.89 -15.92
CA GLY A 67 -3.15 0.93 -14.81
C GLY A 67 -2.93 1.58 -13.45
N ILE A 68 -2.26 0.86 -12.53
CA ILE A 68 -2.02 1.33 -11.17
C ILE A 68 -0.99 2.47 -11.18
N SER A 69 -1.32 3.61 -10.60
CA SER A 69 -0.41 4.77 -10.54
C SER A 69 0.63 4.61 -9.43
N ARG A 70 1.77 3.97 -9.75
CA ARG A 70 2.92 3.80 -8.83
C ARG A 70 3.41 5.13 -8.26
N GLU A 71 3.52 6.15 -9.11
CA GLU A 71 4.01 7.48 -8.68
C GLU A 71 3.01 8.17 -7.75
N GLY A 72 1.71 7.93 -7.94
CA GLY A 72 0.67 8.43 -7.04
C GLY A 72 0.78 7.83 -5.63
N GLU A 73 1.11 6.54 -5.54
CA GLU A 73 1.37 5.87 -4.26
C GLU A 73 2.64 6.39 -3.59
N ILE A 74 3.73 6.56 -4.35
CA ILE A 74 4.99 7.12 -3.84
C ILE A 74 4.77 8.49 -3.22
N ILE A 75 3.98 9.36 -3.87
CA ILE A 75 3.67 10.69 -3.33
C ILE A 75 2.89 10.58 -2.01
N THR A 76 1.87 9.72 -1.98
CA THR A 76 0.97 9.57 -0.83
C THR A 76 1.73 9.01 0.39
N LEU A 77 2.46 7.91 0.19
CA LEU A 77 3.27 7.27 1.23
C LEU A 77 4.46 8.16 1.63
N GLY A 78 5.14 8.78 0.66
CA GLY A 78 6.26 9.68 0.93
C GLY A 78 5.84 10.91 1.74
N THR A 79 4.64 11.46 1.50
CA THR A 79 4.10 12.56 2.32
C THR A 79 3.72 12.07 3.72
N GLN A 80 3.15 10.87 3.83
CA GLN A 80 2.76 10.28 5.12
C GLN A 80 3.96 9.96 6.01
N LEU A 81 5.08 9.52 5.43
CA LEU A 81 6.33 9.23 6.12
C LEU A 81 7.21 10.47 6.37
N GLY A 82 6.84 11.63 5.79
CA GLY A 82 7.62 12.87 5.92
C GLY A 82 8.85 12.93 5.02
N LEU A 83 9.00 12.00 4.07
CA LEU A 83 10.04 12.04 3.03
C LEU A 83 9.77 13.14 1.99
N LEU A 84 8.49 13.43 1.75
CA LEU A 84 8.02 14.54 0.94
C LEU A 84 7.39 15.62 1.82
N GLU A 85 7.90 16.83 1.73
CA GLU A 85 7.37 17.97 2.46
C GLU A 85 6.24 18.64 1.67
N LYS A 86 5.05 18.69 2.25
CA LYS A 86 3.89 19.36 1.67
C LYS A 86 3.68 20.72 2.34
N SER A 87 4.01 21.79 1.61
CA SER A 87 3.73 23.18 1.99
C SER A 87 2.50 23.70 1.26
N GLY A 88 1.32 23.46 1.83
CA GLY A 88 0.04 23.81 1.21
C GLY A 88 -0.22 22.99 -0.05
N ALA A 89 -0.21 23.64 -1.22
CA ALA A 89 -0.34 22.98 -2.52
C ALA A 89 1.00 22.56 -3.14
N TRP A 90 2.13 22.93 -2.53
CA TRP A 90 3.47 22.64 -3.05
C TRP A 90 4.08 21.40 -2.39
N TYR A 91 4.78 20.60 -3.19
CA TYR A 91 5.55 19.45 -2.73
C TYR A 91 7.04 19.70 -2.93
N SER A 92 7.83 19.35 -1.92
CA SER A 92 9.29 19.46 -1.94
C SER A 92 9.93 18.14 -1.53
N TYR A 93 11.09 17.83 -2.11
CA TYR A 93 11.92 16.69 -1.76
C TYR A 93 13.34 17.18 -1.54
N LYS A 94 13.92 16.89 -0.36
CA LYS A 94 15.28 17.31 0.02
C LYS A 94 15.55 18.79 -0.30
N GLN A 95 14.64 19.68 0.12
CA GLN A 95 14.69 21.13 -0.09
C GLN A 95 14.51 21.62 -1.54
N ASN A 96 14.39 20.71 -2.52
CA ASN A 96 14.03 21.06 -3.89
C ASN A 96 12.51 21.05 -4.08
N LYS A 97 11.97 22.11 -4.67
CA LYS A 97 10.55 22.19 -5.03
C LYS A 97 10.29 21.32 -6.25
N ILE A 98 9.49 20.29 -6.09
CA ILE A 98 9.15 19.36 -7.17
C ILE A 98 8.01 19.92 -8.04
N GLY A 99 6.97 20.46 -7.40
CA GLY A 99 5.83 21.00 -8.12
C GLY A 99 4.63 21.33 -7.25
N GLN A 100 3.63 21.94 -7.88
CA GLN A 100 2.36 22.28 -7.26
C GLN A 100 1.29 21.25 -7.65
N GLY A 101 0.62 20.67 -6.66
CA GLY A 101 -0.46 19.70 -6.85
C GLY A 101 0.04 18.28 -7.15
N LYS A 102 -0.80 17.29 -6.83
CA LYS A 102 -0.45 15.86 -6.94
C LYS A 102 -0.15 15.45 -8.38
N ASP A 103 -0.87 15.99 -9.37
CA ASP A 103 -0.70 15.61 -10.78
C ASP A 103 0.63 16.07 -11.38
N ASN A 104 1.08 17.30 -11.08
CA ASN A 104 2.36 17.79 -11.59
C ASN A 104 3.53 17.03 -10.96
N VAL A 105 3.44 16.71 -9.67
CA VAL A 105 4.45 15.90 -8.98
C VAL A 105 4.47 14.49 -9.55
N ARG A 106 3.31 13.91 -9.90
CA ARG A 106 3.23 12.61 -10.57
C ARG A 106 3.99 12.64 -11.89
N ASN A 107 3.77 13.66 -12.72
CA ASN A 107 4.46 13.81 -14.00
C ASN A 107 5.98 13.99 -13.80
N TYR A 108 6.39 14.79 -12.82
CA TYR A 108 7.80 14.95 -12.49
C TYR A 108 8.47 13.63 -12.09
N LEU A 109 7.81 12.80 -11.28
CA LEU A 109 8.34 11.50 -10.88
C LEU A 109 8.37 10.50 -12.05
N LYS A 110 7.42 10.59 -13.00
CA LYS A 110 7.46 9.82 -14.24
C LYS A 110 8.65 10.21 -15.12
N GLU A 111 8.95 11.50 -15.21
CA GLU A 111 10.08 12.03 -15.99
C GLU A 111 11.44 11.76 -15.31
N ASN A 112 11.46 11.63 -13.98
CA ASN A 112 12.67 11.43 -13.18
C ASN A 112 12.61 10.09 -12.41
N PRO A 113 12.73 8.94 -13.10
CA PRO A 113 12.59 7.62 -12.48
C PRO A 113 13.67 7.33 -11.43
N GLU A 114 14.83 7.98 -11.51
CA GLU A 114 15.90 7.85 -10.51
C GLU A 114 15.45 8.36 -9.14
N ILE A 115 14.82 9.53 -9.11
CA ILE A 115 14.27 10.13 -7.88
C ILE A 115 13.11 9.29 -7.36
N ALA A 116 12.23 8.82 -8.26
CA ALA A 116 11.10 7.97 -7.87
C ALA A 116 11.57 6.66 -7.21
N ASN A 117 12.57 6.01 -7.77
CA ASN A 117 13.15 4.79 -7.21
C ASN A 117 13.86 5.05 -5.88
N GLU A 118 14.55 6.18 -5.74
CA GLU A 118 15.19 6.56 -4.47
C GLU A 118 14.16 6.69 -3.35
N ILE A 119 13.10 7.47 -3.59
CA ILE A 119 12.02 7.66 -2.60
C ILE A 119 11.36 6.32 -2.28
N GLU A 120 11.09 5.50 -3.30
CA GLU A 120 10.49 4.18 -3.07
C GLU A 120 11.37 3.26 -2.22
N GLN A 121 12.69 3.25 -2.44
CA GLN A 121 13.60 2.46 -1.61
C GLN A 121 13.56 2.90 -0.15
N GLN A 122 13.52 4.21 0.11
CA GLN A 122 13.37 4.75 1.46
C GLN A 122 12.03 4.35 2.08
N ILE A 123 10.92 4.49 1.34
CA ILE A 123 9.58 4.06 1.79
C ILE A 123 9.58 2.57 2.16
N ARG A 124 10.14 1.72 1.29
CA ARG A 124 10.22 0.27 1.51
C ARG A 124 11.08 -0.07 2.73
N ALA A 125 12.21 0.61 2.91
CA ALA A 125 13.07 0.40 4.06
C ALA A 125 12.30 0.69 5.37
N GLU A 126 11.60 1.82 5.45
CA GLU A 126 10.86 2.19 6.67
C GLU A 126 9.66 1.26 6.94
N LEU A 127 8.88 0.92 5.92
CA LEU A 127 7.63 0.18 6.09
C LEU A 127 7.79 -1.33 6.16
N LEU A 128 8.79 -1.91 5.48
CA LEU A 128 9.00 -3.36 5.44
C LEU A 128 9.94 -3.85 6.55
N GLN A 129 10.97 -3.09 6.93
CA GLN A 129 11.95 -3.55 7.93
C GLN A 129 11.37 -3.52 9.36
N LYS A 130 10.37 -2.69 9.63
CA LYS A 130 9.75 -2.59 10.97
C LYS A 130 8.89 -3.81 11.37
N THR A 131 8.67 -4.77 10.47
CA THR A 131 7.79 -5.94 10.73
C THR A 131 8.52 -7.19 11.24
N LEU A 132 9.86 -7.19 11.42
CA LEU A 132 10.55 -8.28 12.13
C LEU A 132 11.12 -7.81 13.47
N PRO A 133 10.39 -8.10 14.56
CA PRO A 133 10.99 -8.93 15.60
C PRO A 133 10.05 -10.10 15.91
N LEU A 134 10.36 -11.28 15.37
CA LEU A 134 9.70 -12.54 15.72
C LEU A 134 10.71 -13.58 16.24
N THR A 135 11.85 -13.15 16.80
CA THR A 135 12.95 -14.06 17.16
C THR A 135 13.42 -13.96 18.61
N GLU A 136 12.61 -13.45 19.55
CA GLU A 136 12.96 -13.49 20.99
C GLU A 136 11.87 -14.11 21.85
N ALA A 137 11.21 -15.17 21.35
CA ALA A 137 10.29 -15.97 22.13
C ALA A 137 10.49 -17.46 21.86
N ILE A 138 11.70 -17.94 22.15
CA ILE A 138 11.92 -19.33 22.57
C ILE A 138 12.85 -19.23 23.76
N GLY A 139 12.23 -19.16 24.94
CA GLY A 139 12.95 -19.25 26.20
C GLY A 139 13.72 -20.57 26.23
N GLU A 140 14.96 -20.48 26.68
CA GLU A 140 15.75 -21.62 27.10
C GLU A 140 15.03 -22.32 28.27
N ASP A 141 14.17 -23.29 27.98
CA ASP A 141 13.89 -24.37 28.92
C ASP A 141 15.14 -25.28 28.94
N THR A 142 16.16 -24.82 29.66
CA THR A 142 17.21 -25.69 30.19
C THR A 142 16.94 -25.90 31.68
N ASP A 143 15.92 -26.70 31.99
CA ASP A 143 15.90 -27.39 33.28
C ASP A 143 16.80 -28.62 33.16
N SER A 144 18.11 -28.37 33.29
CA SER A 144 19.11 -29.41 33.45
C SER A 144 19.01 -29.99 34.86
N SER A 145 18.42 -31.17 34.94
CA SER A 145 18.63 -32.16 36.00
C SER A 145 20.03 -32.13 36.63
N HIS A 146 20.17 -31.64 37.86
CA HIS A 146 21.17 -31.90 38.93
C HIS A 146 20.52 -31.29 40.20
N GLU A 147 20.30 -31.92 41.36
CA GLU A 147 20.89 -33.03 42.12
C GLU A 147 19.82 -33.60 43.07
#